data_AF-A0A2H0MXS9-F1
#
_entry.id   AF-A0A2H0MXS9-F1
#
_cell.length_a   1.000
_cell.length_b   1.000
_cell.length_c   1.000
_cell.angle_alpha   90.00
_cell.angle_beta   90.00
_cell.angle_gamma   90.00
#
_symmetry.space_group_name_H-M   'P 1'
#
loop_
_entity.id
_entity.type
_entity.pdbx_description
1 polymer ?
#
loop_
_entity_poly.entity_id
_entity_poly.type
_entity_poly.pdbx_seq_one_letter_code
_entity_poly.pdbx_strand_id
1 'polypeptide(L)' 'MISKAIQFLSEVKMEVKRVTWPSRREALGGTMVVLVTVFLMALFLGVVDLLLSKAVQSLF' A
#
# COMPACT_ATOMS: atom_id res chain seq x y z
N MET A 1 -21.98 29.76 -13.91
CA MET A 1 -21.02 29.01 -13.07
C MET A 1 -21.41 27.54 -12.95
N ILE A 2 -22.67 27.22 -12.61
CA ILE A 2 -23.17 25.84 -12.48
C ILE A 2 -23.00 25.01 -13.78
N SER A 3 -23.30 25.58 -14.95
CA SER A 3 -23.11 24.90 -16.24
C SER A 3 -21.65 24.48 -16.51
N LYS A 4 -20.67 25.29 -16.14
CA LYS A 4 -19.23 24.95 -16.27
C LYS A 4 -18.84 23.77 -15.37
N ALA A 5 -19.40 23.71 -14.16
CA ALA A 5 -19.15 22.61 -13.23
C ALA A 5 -19.74 21.27 -13.72
N ILE A 6 -20.94 21.31 -14.31
CA ILE A 6 -21.56 20.11 -14.90
C ILE A 6 -20.75 19.60 -16.09
N GLN A 7 -20.26 20.51 -16.93
CA GLN A 7 -19.40 20.18 -18.06
C GLN A 7 -18.07 19.58 -17.60
N PHE A 8 -17.43 20.17 -16.59
CA PHE A 8 -16.21 19.62 -15.97
C PHE A 8 -16.42 18.20 -15.41
N LEU A 9 -17.54 17.93 -14.73
CA LEU A 9 -17.84 16.57 -14.23
C LEU A 9 -18.05 15.57 -15.37
N SER A 10 -18.64 16.00 -16.49
CA SER A 10 -18.79 15.18 -17.69
C SER A 10 -17.43 14.84 -18.32
N GLU A 11 -16.54 15.82 -18.40
CA GLU A 11 -15.16 15.66 -18.88
C GLU A 11 -14.35 14.73 -17.97
N VAL A 12 -14.40 14.91 -16.65
CA VAL A 12 -13.75 14.00 -15.68
C VAL A 12 -14.28 12.57 -15.81
N LYS A 13 -15.60 12.39 -15.98
CA LYS A 13 -16.20 11.06 -16.19
C LYS A 13 -15.71 10.41 -17.49
N MET A 14 -15.46 11.19 -18.54
CA MET A 14 -14.88 10.70 -19.78
C MET A 14 -13.41 10.29 -19.60
N GLU A 15 -12.64 11.05 -18.84
CA GLU A 15 -11.22 10.78 -18.58
C GLU A 15 -11.03 9.54 -17.68
N VAL A 16 -11.86 9.39 -16.65
CA VAL A 16 -11.86 8.22 -15.76
C VAL A 16 -12.15 6.94 -16.54
N LYS A 17 -12.95 6.99 -17.61
CA LYS A 17 -13.18 5.83 -18.49
C LYS A 17 -11.96 5.44 -19.32
N ARG A 18 -11.01 6.35 -19.53
CA ARG A 18 -9.75 6.09 -20.24
C ARG A 18 -8.66 5.52 -19.31
N VAL A 19 -8.92 5.46 -18.00
CA VAL A 19 -7.99 4.87 -17.04
C VAL A 19 -7.91 3.37 -17.28
N THR A 20 -6.71 2.91 -17.63
CA THR A 20 -6.37 1.50 -17.73
C THR A 20 -6.14 0.94 -16.33
N TRP A 21 -7.15 0.24 -15.81
CA TRP A 21 -7.04 -0.47 -14.54
C TRP A 21 -6.17 -1.73 -14.70
N PRO A 22 -5.35 -2.06 -13.69
CA PRO A 22 -4.56 -3.27 -13.72
C PRO A 22 -5.46 -4.50 -13.81
N SER A 23 -5.00 -5.50 -14.54
CA SER A 23 -5.66 -6.81 -14.59
C SER A 23 -5.65 -7.46 -13.20
N ARG A 24 -6.59 -8.38 -12.94
CA ARG A 24 -6.65 -9.12 -11.67
C ARG A 24 -5.31 -9.78 -11.31
N ARG A 25 -4.54 -10.22 -12.31
CA ARG A 25 -3.22 -10.84 -12.11
C ARG A 25 -2.16 -9.84 -11.67
N GLU A 26 -2.13 -8.65 -12.27
CA GLU A 26 -1.20 -7.58 -11.88
C GLU A 26 -1.51 -7.05 -10.49
N ALA A 27 -2.80 -6.87 -10.17
CA ALA A 27 -3.23 -6.46 -8.83
C ALA A 27 -2.81 -7.49 -7.76
N LEU A 28 -3.00 -8.79 -8.03
CA LEU A 28 -2.56 -9.85 -7.13
C LEU A 28 -1.04 -9.91 -7.00
N GLY A 29 -0.30 -9.69 -8.09
CA GLY A 29 1.17 -9.62 -8.07
C GLY A 29 1.67 -8.49 -7.17
N GLY A 30 1.10 -7.29 -7.30
CA GLY A 30 1.42 -6.16 -6.44
C GLY A 30 1.14 -6.44 -4.96
N THR A 31 -0.03 -6.99 -4.64
CA THR A 31 -0.38 -7.35 -3.26
C THR A 31 0.55 -8.42 -2.67
N MET A 32 0.94 -9.43 -3.46
CA MET A 32 1.86 -10.48 -3.01
C MET A 32 3.23 -9.90 -2.62
N VAL A 33 3.77 -8.98 -3.42
CA VAL A 33 5.06 -8.32 -3.11
C VAL A 33 4.98 -7.52 -1.81
N VAL A 34 3.89 -6.77 -1.62
CA VAL A 34 3.67 -6.01 -0.38
C VAL A 34 3.58 -6.94 0.83
N LEU A 35 2.83 -8.04 0.74
CA LEU A 35 2.71 -9.01 1.83
C LEU A 35 4.06 -9.62 2.21
N VAL A 36 4.87 -10.02 1.23
CA VAL A 36 6.22 -10.56 1.48
C VAL A 36 7.09 -9.52 2.17
N THR A 37 7.06 -8.28 1.69
CA THR A 37 7.86 -7.18 2.26
C THR A 37 7.48 -6.90 3.72
N VAL A 38 6.18 -6.80 4.00
CA VAL A 38 5.65 -6.58 5.36
C VAL A 38 6.03 -7.75 6.28
N PHE A 39 5.91 -8.99 5.81
CA PHE A 39 6.29 -10.17 6.58
C PHE A 39 7.78 -10.16 6.95
N LEU A 40 8.66 -9.84 6.00
CA LEU A 40 10.10 -9.75 6.25
C LEU A 40 10.43 -8.64 7.25
N MET A 41 9.80 -7.47 7.12
CA MET A 41 9.99 -6.36 8.08
C MET A 41 9.50 -6.74 9.48
N ALA A 42 8.33 -7.36 9.60
CA ALA A 42 7.78 -7.79 10.88
C ALA A 42 8.69 -8.82 11.56
N LEU A 43 9.23 -9.77 10.80
CA LEU A 43 10.18 -10.75 11.33
C LEU A 43 11.48 -10.08 11.80
N PHE A 44 12.04 -9.19 10.99
CA PHE A 44 13.27 -8.47 11.34
C PHE A 44 13.11 -7.65 12.61
N LEU A 45 12.08 -6.81 12.68
CA LEU A 45 11.79 -5.99 13.86
C LEU A 45 11.52 -6.86 15.08
N GLY A 46 10.70 -7.92 14.94
CA GLY A 46 10.42 -8.84 16.04
C GLY A 46 11.68 -9.52 16.60
N VAL A 47 12.62 -9.93 15.74
CA VAL A 47 13.91 -10.48 16.19
C VAL A 47 14.73 -9.42 16.92
N VAL A 48 14.82 -8.21 16.38
CA VAL A 48 15.55 -7.09 17.00
C VAL A 48 14.97 -6.73 18.36
N ASP A 49 13.64 -6.65 18.48
CA ASP A 49 12.94 -6.34 19.72
C ASP A 49 13.19 -7.42 20.79
N LEU A 50 13.18 -8.70 20.40
CA LEU A 50 13.49 -9.81 21.30
C LEU A 50 14.94 -9.78 21.78
N LEU A 51 15.89 -9.49 20.87
CA LEU A 51 17.31 -9.38 21.22
C LEU A 51 17.56 -8.20 22.16
N LEU A 52 17.01 -7.03 21.85
CA LEU A 52 17.13 -5.82 22.67
C LEU A 52 16.48 -6.04 24.04
N SER A 53 15.28 -6.62 24.10
CA SER A 53 14.58 -6.89 25.36
C SER A 53 15.40 -7.80 26.27
N LYS A 54 16.00 -8.86 25.72
CA LYS A 54 16.89 -9.76 26.48
C LYS A 54 18.18 -9.06 26.92
N ALA A 55 18.77 -8.25 26.04
CA ALA A 55 20.00 -7.51 26.35
C ALA A 55 19.77 -6.50 27.49
N VAL A 56 18.67 -5.75 27.44
CA VAL A 56 18.27 -4.80 28.50
C VAL A 56 17.99 -5.55 29.81
N GLN A 57 17.26 -6.67 29.76
CA GLN A 57 16.95 -7.46 30.96
C GLN A 57 18.18 -8.14 31.59
N SER A 58 19.25 -8.35 30.83
CA SER A 58 20.52 -8.85 31.37
C SER A 58 21.41 -7.75 31.97
N LEU A 59 21.15 -6.49 31.64
CA LEU A 59 21.94 -5.32 32.06
C LEU A 59 21.41 -4.66 33.33
N PHE A 60 20.10 -4.80 33.60
CA PHE A 60 19.42 -4.35 34.81
C PHE A 60 19.12 -5.53 35.75
#